data_AF-A7SZR6-F1
#
_entry.id   AF-A7SZR6-F1
#
_cell.length_a   1.000
_cell.length_b   1.000
_cell.length_c   1.000
_cell.angle_alpha   90.00
_cell.angle_beta   90.00
_cell.angle_gamma   90.00
#
_symmetry.space_group_name_H-M   'P 1'
#
loop_
_entity.id
_entity.type
_entity.pdbx_description
1 polymer ?
#
loop_
_entity_poly.entity_id
_entity_poly.type
_entity_poly.pdbx_seq_one_letter_code
_entity_poly.pdbx_strand_id
1 'polypeptide(L)'
;TAARLLDQAKQLCTEFIDGKLQREGLKRAGITAWTGNTFDGDEKWPTISKRAQEVGWMLEECYPRLYADISRHVNASFTSETVVHDVFSSVCTEIVKDGVNWARIIAVYTFAGALATECYKDSRSVFVTEVSNWMYEFTALHLVDWIKKRGGWVSIYD
;
A
#
# COMPACT_ATOMS: atom_id res chain seq x y z
N THR A 1 9.81 2.66 17.73
CA THR A 1 11.02 3.26 17.12
C THR A 1 10.72 3.57 15.66
N ALA A 2 11.55 4.38 14.97
CA ALA A 2 11.33 4.67 13.55
C ALA A 2 11.35 3.38 12.70
N ALA A 3 12.32 2.48 12.92
CA ALA A 3 12.39 1.18 12.27
C ALA A 3 11.07 0.38 12.35
N ARG A 4 10.48 0.29 13.56
CA ARG A 4 9.19 -0.39 13.75
C ARG A 4 8.06 0.23 12.91
N LEU A 5 8.01 1.56 12.79
CA LEU A 5 6.97 2.23 11.97
C LEU A 5 7.13 1.92 10.49
N LEU A 6 8.37 1.78 10.01
CA LEU A 6 8.67 1.46 8.60
C LEU A 6 8.33 0.00 8.29
N ASP A 7 8.70 -0.92 9.18
CA ASP A 7 8.34 -2.33 9.05
C ASP A 7 6.81 -2.52 9.06
N GLN A 8 6.10 -1.79 9.93
CA GLN A 8 4.64 -1.72 9.94
C GLN A 8 4.09 -1.19 8.61
N ALA A 9 4.71 -0.15 8.03
CA ALA A 9 4.28 0.41 6.74
C ALA A 9 4.35 -0.63 5.61
N LYS A 10 5.44 -1.41 5.58
CA LYS A 10 5.67 -2.50 4.63
C LYS A 10 4.69 -3.64 4.82
N GLN A 11 4.46 -4.04 6.07
CA GLN A 11 3.48 -5.08 6.41
C GLN A 11 2.08 -4.66 5.97
N LEU A 12 1.66 -3.44 6.31
CA LEU A 12 0.34 -2.93 5.93
C LEU A 12 0.15 -2.94 4.42
N CYS A 13 1.19 -2.54 3.65
CA CYS A 13 1.13 -2.56 2.19
C CYS A 13 0.92 -3.97 1.65
N THR A 14 1.66 -4.93 2.20
CA THR A 14 1.57 -6.35 1.81
C THR A 14 0.16 -6.89 2.08
N GLU A 15 -0.36 -6.67 3.28
CA GLU A 15 -1.72 -7.10 3.67
C GLU A 15 -2.80 -6.44 2.82
N PHE A 16 -2.62 -5.16 2.46
CA PHE A 16 -3.55 -4.42 1.61
C PHE A 16 -3.59 -4.99 0.19
N ILE A 17 -2.43 -5.27 -0.40
CA ILE A 17 -2.33 -5.89 -1.74
C ILE A 17 -2.94 -7.30 -1.71
N ASP A 18 -2.57 -8.12 -0.72
CA ASP A 18 -3.09 -9.49 -0.60
C ASP A 18 -4.63 -9.49 -0.40
N GLY A 19 -5.16 -8.59 0.44
CA GLY A 19 -6.59 -8.42 0.63
C GLY A 19 -7.32 -8.01 -0.66
N LYS A 20 -6.72 -7.12 -1.47
CA LYS A 20 -7.27 -6.73 -2.77
C LYS A 20 -7.25 -7.89 -3.76
N LEU A 21 -6.13 -8.60 -3.90
CA LEU A 21 -6.02 -9.78 -4.77
C LEU A 21 -7.07 -10.84 -4.41
N GLN A 22 -7.27 -11.09 -3.11
CA GLN A 22 -8.29 -12.01 -2.63
C GLN A 22 -9.71 -11.58 -3.02
N ARG A 23 -10.05 -10.29 -2.92
CA ARG A 23 -11.37 -9.76 -3.34
C ARG A 23 -11.62 -9.94 -4.83
N GLU A 24 -10.57 -9.88 -5.65
CA GLU A 24 -10.64 -10.09 -7.09
C GLU A 24 -10.56 -11.57 -7.50
N GLY A 25 -10.55 -12.51 -6.54
CA GLY A 25 -10.46 -13.94 -6.79
C GLY A 25 -9.08 -14.42 -7.25
N LEU A 26 -8.06 -13.57 -7.13
CA LEU A 26 -6.68 -13.87 -7.51
C LEU A 26 -5.98 -14.54 -6.32
N LYS A 27 -5.61 -15.82 -6.48
CA LYS A 27 -4.84 -16.55 -5.46
C LYS A 27 -3.36 -16.45 -5.77
N ARG A 28 -2.59 -15.84 -4.88
CA ARG A 28 -1.12 -15.85 -4.94
C ARG A 28 -0.61 -17.28 -4.71
N ALA A 29 -0.36 -18.02 -5.79
CA ALA A 29 0.25 -19.34 -5.72
C ALA A 29 1.70 -19.22 -5.21
N GLY A 30 2.03 -19.92 -4.12
CA GLY A 30 3.42 -20.23 -3.77
C GLY A 30 4.20 -19.19 -2.96
N ILE A 31 3.56 -18.12 -2.45
CA ILE A 31 4.17 -17.31 -1.39
C ILE A 31 3.39 -17.60 -0.13
N THR A 32 4.01 -18.37 0.76
CA THR A 32 3.59 -18.49 2.15
C THR A 32 3.19 -17.10 2.62
N ALA A 33 1.91 -16.93 2.95
CA ALA A 33 1.36 -15.74 3.60
C ALA A 33 2.45 -15.18 4.49
N TRP A 34 2.88 -13.94 4.25
CA TRP A 34 4.02 -13.32 4.90
C TRP A 34 4.15 -13.82 6.35
N THR A 35 5.09 -14.75 6.57
CA THR A 35 5.38 -15.35 7.88
C THR A 35 6.48 -14.56 8.60
N GLY A 36 6.93 -13.46 8.01
CA GLY A 36 7.71 -12.48 8.76
C GLY A 36 6.80 -12.04 9.87
N ASN A 37 7.17 -12.34 11.12
CA ASN A 37 6.41 -12.04 12.33
C ASN A 37 5.37 -10.94 12.09
N THR A 38 4.07 -11.31 12.04
CA THR A 38 3.02 -10.41 12.54
C THR A 38 3.63 -9.75 13.76
N PHE A 39 3.61 -8.42 13.87
CA PHE A 39 4.13 -7.76 15.07
C PHE A 39 3.37 -8.32 16.28
N ASP A 40 3.87 -9.42 16.84
CA ASP A 40 3.14 -10.40 17.67
C ASP A 40 2.93 -9.84 19.09
N GLY A 41 3.32 -8.58 19.28
CA GLY A 41 3.17 -7.81 20.50
C GLY A 41 2.42 -6.49 20.31
N ASP A 42 1.75 -6.27 19.18
CA ASP A 42 0.83 -5.15 19.01
C ASP A 42 -0.60 -5.70 18.86
N GLU A 43 -1.27 -5.91 19.99
CA GLU A 43 -2.65 -6.45 20.08
C GLU A 43 -3.63 -5.73 19.14
N LYS A 44 -3.34 -4.48 18.81
CA LYS A 44 -4.17 -3.61 17.97
C LYS A 44 -3.89 -3.72 16.47
N TRP A 45 -2.81 -4.39 16.05
CA TRP A 45 -2.41 -4.46 14.63
C TRP A 45 -3.50 -5.01 13.70
N PRO A 46 -4.17 -6.13 14.02
CA PRO A 46 -5.24 -6.65 13.15
C PRO A 46 -6.35 -5.61 12.91
N THR A 47 -6.68 -4.82 13.94
CA THR A 47 -7.67 -3.74 13.85
C THR A 47 -7.17 -2.58 12.98
N ILE A 48 -5.92 -2.17 13.15
CA ILE A 48 -5.27 -1.13 12.33
C ILE A 48 -5.33 -1.51 10.84
N SER A 49 -4.85 -2.71 10.52
CA SER A 49 -4.81 -3.20 9.14
C SER A 49 -6.19 -3.31 8.53
N LYS A 50 -7.12 -3.94 9.25
CA LYS A 50 -8.51 -4.09 8.82
C LYS A 50 -9.14 -2.73 8.54
N ARG A 51 -8.98 -1.75 9.45
CA ARG A 51 -9.57 -0.42 9.29
C ARG A 51 -9.00 0.31 8.09
N ALA A 52 -7.68 0.25 7.89
CA ALA A 52 -7.02 0.85 6.74
C ALA A 52 -7.56 0.26 5.42
N GLN A 53 -7.69 -1.06 5.36
CA GLN A 53 -8.24 -1.76 4.21
C GLN A 53 -9.71 -1.39 3.95
N GLU A 54 -10.56 -1.36 4.98
CA GLU A 54 -11.97 -0.94 4.85
C GLU A 54 -12.11 0.45 4.26
N VAL A 55 -11.37 1.43 4.78
CA VAL A 55 -11.43 2.82 4.28
C VAL A 55 -10.90 2.89 2.84
N GLY A 56 -9.82 2.18 2.55
CA GLY A 56 -9.27 2.09 1.20
C GLY A 56 -10.25 1.48 0.21
N TRP A 57 -10.95 0.42 0.59
CA TRP A 57 -12.01 -0.17 -0.24
C TRP A 57 -13.17 0.79 -0.49
N MET A 58 -13.59 1.55 0.53
CA MET A 58 -14.59 2.59 0.35
C MET A 58 -14.13 3.67 -0.65
N LEU A 59 -12.83 4.01 -0.66
CA LEU A 59 -12.28 4.94 -1.65
C LEU A 59 -12.34 4.37 -3.07
N GLU A 60 -12.00 3.08 -3.26
CA GLU A 60 -12.12 2.42 -4.56
C GLU A 60 -13.57 2.38 -5.04
N GLU A 61 -14.52 2.11 -4.16
CA GLU A 61 -15.96 2.07 -4.47
C GLU A 61 -16.51 3.46 -4.81
N CYS A 62 -16.06 4.51 -4.11
CA CYS A 62 -16.45 5.88 -4.41
C CYS A 62 -15.83 6.41 -5.70
N TYR A 63 -14.60 6.00 -6.01
CA TYR A 63 -13.81 6.51 -7.13
C TYR A 63 -13.25 5.39 -8.01
N PRO A 64 -14.10 4.56 -8.64
CA PRO A 64 -13.67 3.35 -9.34
C PRO A 64 -12.75 3.66 -10.52
N ARG A 65 -12.95 4.79 -11.20
CA ARG A 65 -12.08 5.22 -12.29
C ARG A 65 -10.67 5.59 -11.80
N LEU A 66 -10.51 6.08 -10.58
CA LEU A 66 -9.20 6.51 -10.08
C LEU A 66 -8.29 5.32 -9.75
N TYR A 67 -8.88 4.20 -9.33
CA TYR A 67 -8.16 3.02 -8.83
C TYR A 67 -8.28 1.80 -9.76
N ALA A 68 -8.81 1.98 -10.97
CA ALA A 68 -8.83 0.96 -12.02
C ALA A 68 -7.99 1.43 -13.21
N ASP A 69 -7.46 0.50 -13.99
CA ASP A 69 -6.68 0.76 -15.21
C ASP A 69 -5.61 1.86 -14.99
N ILE A 70 -4.75 1.70 -13.99
CA ILE A 70 -3.71 2.67 -13.62
C ILE A 70 -2.83 2.97 -14.84
N SER A 71 -2.42 1.95 -15.59
CA SER A 71 -1.62 2.12 -16.82
C SER A 71 -2.26 3.10 -17.81
N ARG A 72 -3.59 3.08 -17.93
CA ARG A 72 -4.36 3.97 -18.80
C ARG A 72 -4.40 5.41 -18.27
N HIS A 73 -4.50 5.59 -16.96
CA HIS A 73 -4.54 6.91 -16.33
C HIS A 73 -3.18 7.62 -16.37
N VAL A 74 -2.10 6.87 -16.17
CA VAL A 74 -0.73 7.42 -16.19
C VAL A 74 -0.10 7.36 -17.58
N ASN A 75 -0.82 6.85 -18.59
CA ASN A 75 -0.37 6.67 -19.97
C ASN A 75 1.00 5.97 -20.05
N ALA A 76 1.20 4.95 -19.22
CA ALA A 76 2.44 4.17 -19.17
C ALA A 76 2.14 2.68 -19.29
N SER A 77 2.94 1.97 -20.07
CA SER A 77 2.90 0.51 -20.10
C SER A 77 3.86 -0.02 -19.04
N PHE A 78 3.35 -0.84 -18.11
CA PHE A 78 4.11 -1.43 -17.01
C PHE A 78 5.04 -2.53 -17.51
N THR A 79 5.98 -2.18 -18.40
CA THR A 79 6.86 -3.13 -19.11
C THR A 79 8.09 -3.51 -18.31
N SER A 80 8.58 -2.65 -17.42
CA SER A 80 9.74 -2.88 -16.57
C SER A 80 9.50 -2.43 -15.14
N GLU A 81 10.30 -2.95 -14.22
CA GLU A 81 10.24 -2.58 -12.80
C GLU A 81 10.46 -1.08 -12.58
N THR A 82 11.44 -0.51 -13.28
CA THR A 82 11.75 0.93 -13.21
C THR A 82 10.56 1.80 -13.56
N VAL A 83 9.80 1.47 -14.62
CA VAL A 83 8.62 2.25 -15.01
C VAL A 83 7.53 2.20 -13.93
N VAL A 84 7.29 1.03 -13.34
CA VAL A 84 6.29 0.86 -12.28
C VAL A 84 6.72 1.60 -11.01
N HIS A 85 8.01 1.54 -10.67
CA HIS A 85 8.59 2.28 -9.55
C HIS A 85 8.46 3.80 -9.74
N ASP A 86 8.76 4.31 -10.94
CA ASP A 86 8.65 5.74 -11.25
C ASP A 86 7.19 6.22 -11.15
N VAL A 87 6.25 5.43 -11.68
CA VAL A 87 4.81 5.67 -11.52
C VAL A 87 4.41 5.65 -10.05
N PHE A 88 4.87 4.65 -9.29
CA PHE A 88 4.60 4.56 -7.86
C PHE A 88 5.07 5.82 -7.12
N SER A 89 6.35 6.18 -7.30
CA SER A 89 6.99 7.31 -6.62
C SER A 89 6.33 8.64 -6.99
N SER A 90 6.09 8.87 -8.29
CA SER A 90 5.48 10.10 -8.78
C SER A 90 4.07 10.30 -8.22
N VAL A 91 3.20 9.29 -8.31
CA VAL A 91 1.81 9.42 -7.85
C VAL A 91 1.73 9.51 -6.33
N CYS A 92 2.50 8.69 -5.59
CA CYS A 92 2.52 8.75 -4.12
C CYS A 92 3.00 10.13 -3.62
N THR A 93 4.02 10.71 -4.26
CA THR A 93 4.52 12.04 -3.93
C THR A 93 3.45 13.11 -4.19
N GLU A 94 2.75 13.01 -5.32
CA GLU A 94 1.67 13.93 -5.70
C GLU A 94 0.51 13.90 -4.70
N ILE A 95 0.12 12.71 -4.20
CA ILE A 95 -0.95 12.56 -3.20
C ILE A 95 -0.64 13.32 -1.90
N VAL A 96 0.62 13.38 -1.49
CA VAL A 96 1.03 13.98 -0.21
C VAL A 96 1.63 15.38 -0.34
N LYS A 97 1.76 15.92 -1.56
CA LYS A 97 2.47 17.17 -1.86
C LYS A 97 1.99 18.37 -1.03
N ASP A 98 0.68 18.50 -0.84
CA ASP A 98 0.07 19.64 -0.12
C ASP A 98 -0.12 19.36 1.38
N GLY A 99 0.56 18.33 1.91
CA GLY A 99 0.50 17.92 3.30
C GLY A 99 0.05 16.47 3.51
N VAL A 100 0.36 15.96 4.70
CA VAL A 100 0.10 14.57 5.10
C VAL A 100 -1.07 14.53 6.09
N ASN A 101 -2.02 13.62 5.84
CA ASN A 101 -3.07 13.23 6.77
C ASN A 101 -3.42 11.75 6.55
N TRP A 102 -4.18 11.15 7.46
CA TRP A 102 -4.53 9.73 7.37
C TRP A 102 -5.29 9.38 6.09
N ALA A 103 -6.20 10.23 5.61
CA ALA A 103 -6.93 9.98 4.37
C ALA A 103 -5.98 9.91 3.15
N ARG A 104 -4.98 10.79 3.08
CA ARG A 104 -3.95 10.77 2.02
C ARG A 104 -3.01 9.56 2.15
N ILE A 105 -2.65 9.18 3.38
CA ILE A 105 -1.89 7.95 3.62
C ILE A 105 -2.70 6.75 3.11
N ILE A 106 -3.98 6.61 3.47
CA ILE A 106 -4.83 5.54 2.96
C ILE A 106 -4.96 5.60 1.44
N ALA A 107 -5.06 6.78 0.83
CA ALA A 107 -5.08 6.93 -0.63
C ALA A 107 -3.80 6.40 -1.30
N VAL A 108 -2.62 6.61 -0.69
CA VAL A 108 -1.34 6.03 -1.12
C VAL A 108 -1.38 4.50 -1.07
N TYR A 109 -1.87 3.90 0.02
CA TYR A 109 -2.03 2.43 0.12
C TYR A 109 -3.01 1.87 -0.89
N THR A 110 -4.12 2.58 -1.11
CA THR A 110 -5.17 2.19 -2.07
C THR A 110 -4.61 2.21 -3.50
N PHE A 111 -3.85 3.24 -3.85
CA PHE A 111 -3.16 3.33 -5.13
C PHE A 111 -2.10 2.22 -5.29
N ALA A 112 -1.28 1.96 -4.26
CA ALA A 112 -0.30 0.88 -4.26
C ALA A 112 -0.94 -0.50 -4.50
N GLY A 113 -2.09 -0.75 -3.84
CA GLY A 113 -2.91 -1.94 -4.06
C GLY A 113 -3.36 -2.06 -5.51
N ALA A 114 -3.95 -1.00 -6.07
CA ALA A 114 -4.38 -0.97 -7.47
C ALA A 114 -3.24 -1.24 -8.46
N LEU A 115 -2.11 -0.57 -8.28
CA LEU A 115 -0.91 -0.73 -9.11
C LEU A 115 -0.38 -2.17 -9.06
N ALA A 116 -0.23 -2.73 -7.86
CA ALA A 116 0.27 -4.09 -7.69
C ALA A 116 -0.68 -5.14 -8.28
N THR A 117 -1.99 -4.95 -8.12
CA THR A 117 -3.01 -5.86 -8.67
C THR A 117 -3.05 -5.84 -10.19
N GLU A 118 -2.90 -4.68 -10.83
CA GLU A 118 -2.82 -4.59 -12.28
C GLU A 118 -1.57 -5.30 -12.82
N CYS A 119 -0.40 -5.04 -12.22
CA CYS A 119 0.83 -5.77 -12.54
C CYS A 119 0.68 -7.29 -12.33
N TYR A 120 -0.02 -7.71 -11.29
CA TYR A 120 -0.26 -9.13 -11.00
C TYR A 120 -1.10 -9.80 -12.09
N LYS A 121 -2.16 -9.14 -12.58
CA LYS A 121 -3.03 -9.65 -13.67
C LYS A 121 -2.25 -9.87 -14.97
N ASP A 122 -1.24 -9.04 -15.23
CA ASP A 122 -0.35 -9.17 -16.38
C ASP A 122 0.74 -10.25 -16.19
N SER A 123 0.51 -11.22 -15.29
CA SER A 123 1.43 -12.32 -14.94
C SER A 123 2.75 -11.87 -14.32
N ARG A 124 2.78 -10.70 -13.67
CA ARG A 124 3.98 -10.14 -13.02
C ARG A 124 3.86 -10.20 -11.49
N SER A 125 3.85 -11.42 -10.96
CA SER A 125 3.64 -11.66 -9.52
C SER A 125 4.75 -11.13 -8.59
N VAL A 126 5.93 -10.80 -9.13
CA VAL A 126 7.07 -10.26 -8.36
C VAL A 126 6.77 -8.85 -7.80
N PHE A 127 5.89 -8.09 -8.47
CA PHE A 127 5.61 -6.69 -8.13
C PHE A 127 4.92 -6.50 -6.79
N VAL A 128 4.26 -7.53 -6.24
CA VAL A 128 3.66 -7.44 -4.90
C VAL A 128 4.73 -7.23 -3.83
N THR A 129 5.86 -7.93 -3.94
CA THR A 129 6.97 -7.79 -2.98
C THR A 129 7.67 -6.45 -3.16
N GLU A 130 7.90 -6.03 -4.41
CA GLU A 130 8.61 -4.77 -4.69
C GLU A 130 7.79 -3.54 -4.31
N VAL A 131 6.49 -3.51 -4.56
CA VAL A 131 5.63 -2.39 -4.13
C VAL A 131 5.65 -2.22 -2.62
N SER A 132 5.66 -3.32 -1.85
CA SER A 132 5.82 -3.25 -0.39
C SER A 132 7.21 -2.75 0.04
N ASN A 133 8.28 -3.10 -0.68
CA ASN A 133 9.61 -2.54 -0.45
C ASN A 133 9.63 -1.03 -0.72
N TRP A 134 9.07 -0.59 -1.83
CA TRP A 134 8.99 0.84 -2.16
C TRP A 134 8.14 1.62 -1.16
N MET A 135 7.09 1.00 -0.60
CA MET A 135 6.30 1.62 0.47
C MET A 135 7.12 1.85 1.74
N TYR A 136 8.03 0.94 2.08
CA TYR A 136 8.96 1.13 3.20
C TYR A 136 9.82 2.38 2.97
N GLU A 137 10.43 2.48 1.79
CA GLU A 137 11.31 3.58 1.41
C GLU A 137 10.55 4.91 1.34
N PHE A 138 9.39 4.92 0.71
CA PHE A 138 8.52 6.09 0.64
C PHE A 138 8.09 6.56 2.03
N THR A 139 7.75 5.62 2.93
CA THR A 139 7.41 5.96 4.32
C THR A 139 8.61 6.56 5.03
N ALA A 140 9.81 6.01 4.85
CA ALA A 140 11.03 6.53 5.46
C ALA A 140 11.33 7.96 5.01
N LEU A 141 11.08 8.27 3.74
CA LEU A 141 11.36 9.59 3.16
C LEU A 141 10.28 10.63 3.47
N HIS A 142 9.00 10.24 3.46
CA HIS A 142 7.89 11.21 3.44
C HIS A 142 6.94 11.15 4.64
N LEU A 143 6.79 9.98 5.29
CA LEU A 143 5.68 9.76 6.22
C LEU A 143 6.10 9.51 7.67
N VAL A 144 7.30 8.95 7.90
CA VAL A 144 7.71 8.40 9.20
C VAL A 144 7.67 9.43 10.33
N ASP A 145 8.13 10.65 10.07
CA ASP A 145 8.12 11.72 11.07
C ASP A 145 6.70 12.19 11.40
N TRP A 146 5.83 12.24 10.40
CA TRP A 146 4.43 12.61 10.61
C TRP A 146 3.70 11.54 11.41
N ILE A 147 3.85 10.27 11.04
CA ILE A 147 3.24 9.12 11.73
C ILE A 147 3.71 9.06 13.18
N LYS A 148 5.02 9.26 13.41
CA LYS A 148 5.61 9.32 14.75
C LYS A 148 4.99 10.43 15.60
N LYS A 149 4.82 11.64 15.03
CA LYS A 149 4.17 12.78 15.72
C LYS A 149 2.70 12.51 16.07
N ARG A 150 2.02 11.63 15.34
CA ARG A 150 0.62 11.23 15.59
C ARG A 150 0.47 10.08 16.57
N GLY A 151 1.55 9.52 17.10
CA GLY A 151 1.50 8.39 18.03
C GLY A 151 1.65 7.02 17.38
N GLY A 152 1.96 6.97 16.08
CA GLY A 152 2.13 5.73 15.32
C GLY A 152 0.89 5.35 14.50
N TRP A 153 0.89 4.12 13.98
CA TRP A 153 -0.20 3.58 13.15
C TRP A 153 -1.50 3.34 13.90
N VAL A 154 -1.46 3.30 15.23
CA VAL A 154 -2.63 3.14 16.11
C VAL A 154 -3.68 4.23 15.88
N SER A 155 -3.25 5.44 15.53
CA SER A 155 -4.13 6.60 15.38
C SER A 155 -4.90 6.61 14.05
N ILE A 156 -4.82 5.54 13.27
CA ILE A 156 -5.57 5.39 12.01
C ILE A 156 -7.04 5.02 12.24
N TYR A 157 -7.34 4.44 13.41
CA TYR A 157 -8.69 4.01 13.78
C TYR A 157 -9.31 4.84 14.91
N ASP A 158 -8.53 5.73 15.53
CA ASP A 158 -9.02 6.74 16.50
C ASP A 158 -9.76 7.87 15.77
#